data_AF-A0A969GS52-F1
#
_entry.id   AF-A0A969GS52-F1
#
_cell.length_a   1.000
_cell.length_b   1.000
_cell.length_c   1.000
_cell.angle_alpha   90.00
_cell.angle_beta   90.00
_cell.angle_gamma   90.00
#
_symmetry.space_group_name_H-M   'P 1'
#
loop_
_entity.id
_entity.type
_entity.pdbx_description
1 polymer ?
#
loop_
_entity_poly.entity_id
_entity_poly.type
_entity_poly.pdbx_seq_one_letter_code
_entity_poly.pdbx_strand_id
1 'polypeptide(L)'
;MEYEITGIYNPGLVFLSCLIATIAAYTALDLARQVKQAQSTSELWLLGGAIAMGTGIWSMHFIAILALRLPLTIHFNTWMTLLSWIDAVIASAIALWLLGQSPTRQWLGYGMQLGGGVCMGIAIAWMHYTGMAALHLPATLTYDGQRVKLSIAIAMVASLVALVLASRLPTQSQGFSWHQWLSAIVMGGAISGTHYSSMGATHFVATSPTVVSPTSPTMMLNTFWLATTIAMATLCILSLTLLAIGFNRRLTIQQSREQTLKDDVARFRNLVREMRVGVLLLSPETSVLVNNQLAIDLLNLDPALFHQPILSQISQFCSEAGEPIAPEDCPVQQAIAQRQPVHRVLGIDDGTGTHRWLLVDIDPQLTDRGAIEFIVCTFSDITPQNEQSRRSAAVKSGLPWRWMGRATECGTGISKQGRCTCLPVGGRCWRTRRLKSQITCSRFLVLSTPTIGSAYQRCCKPTSVARCSTTKWSIASASKPGNMAGSYRAG
;
A
#
# COMPACT_ATOMS: atom_id res chain seq x y z
N MET A 1 43.56 52.59 17.61
CA MET A 1 42.12 52.59 17.92
C MET A 1 41.48 51.62 16.96
N GLU A 2 41.01 50.47 17.46
CA GLU A 2 40.22 49.53 16.68
C GLU A 2 38.80 50.09 16.57
N TYR A 3 38.33 50.34 15.34
CA TYR A 3 36.96 50.80 15.11
C TYR A 3 36.09 49.58 14.81
N GLU A 4 35.25 49.20 15.77
CA GLU A 4 34.26 48.16 15.60
C GLU A 4 33.13 48.68 14.70
N ILE A 5 32.82 47.95 13.63
CA ILE A 5 31.77 48.31 12.67
C ILE A 5 30.50 47.53 13.01
N THR A 6 29.40 48.26 13.19
CA THR A 6 28.06 47.67 13.31
C THR A 6 27.29 47.81 12.00
N GLY A 7 26.51 46.79 11.64
CA GLY A 7 25.71 46.76 10.42
C GLY A 7 24.21 46.75 10.70
N ILE A 8 23.41 47.13 9.69
CA ILE A 8 21.94 47.12 9.76
C ILE A 8 21.40 46.08 8.79
N TYR A 9 20.48 45.25 9.25
CA TYR A 9 19.85 44.22 8.42
C TYR A 9 18.75 44.79 7.51
N ASN A 10 18.73 44.35 6.26
CA ASN A 10 17.59 44.54 5.36
C ASN A 10 16.52 43.47 5.66
N PRO A 11 15.33 43.85 6.17
CA PRO A 11 14.32 42.88 6.60
C PRO A 11 13.79 42.01 5.44
N GLY A 12 13.76 42.53 4.21
CA GLY A 12 13.30 41.75 3.05
C GLY A 12 14.25 40.61 2.69
N LEU A 13 15.56 40.84 2.76
CA LEU A 13 16.57 39.80 2.50
C LEU A 13 16.67 38.79 3.64
N VAL A 14 16.45 39.23 4.89
CA VAL A 14 16.33 38.32 6.05
C VAL A 14 15.12 37.40 5.90
N PHE A 15 13.97 37.95 5.51
CA PHE A 15 12.79 37.12 5.26
C PHE A 15 13.03 36.13 4.11
N LEU A 16 13.61 36.60 3.00
CA LEU A 16 13.92 35.78 1.84
C LEU A 16 14.90 34.64 2.16
N SER A 17 15.95 34.90 2.95
CA SER A 17 16.91 33.87 3.36
C SER A 17 16.23 32.78 4.20
N CYS A 18 15.40 33.17 5.18
CA CYS A 18 14.59 32.25 5.98
C CYS A 18 13.59 31.43 5.15
N LEU A 19 12.97 32.06 4.15
CA LEU A 19 12.04 31.41 3.23
C LEU A 19 12.77 30.36 2.39
N ILE A 20 13.91 30.70 1.80
CA ILE A 20 14.72 29.77 0.99
C ILE A 20 15.19 28.58 1.83
N ALA A 21 15.65 28.81 3.06
CA ALA A 21 16.04 27.73 3.97
C ALA A 21 14.88 26.78 4.26
N THR A 22 13.69 27.33 4.49
CA THR A 22 12.47 26.55 4.76
C THR A 22 12.04 25.72 3.55
N ILE A 23 12.03 26.32 2.35
CA ILE A 23 11.68 25.61 1.11
C ILE A 23 12.71 24.52 0.82
N ALA A 24 14.00 24.80 0.97
CA ALA A 24 15.05 23.82 0.75
C ALA A 24 14.94 22.65 1.74
N ALA A 25 14.71 22.93 3.02
CA ALA A 25 14.45 21.90 4.02
C ALA A 25 13.23 21.07 3.68
N TYR A 26 12.13 21.70 3.24
CA TYR A 26 10.92 20.99 2.79
C TYR A 26 11.24 20.03 1.64
N THR A 27 11.92 20.53 0.60
CA THR A 27 12.30 19.74 -0.59
C THR A 27 13.21 18.58 -0.23
N ALA A 28 14.23 18.82 0.60
CA ALA A 28 15.17 17.79 1.05
C ALA A 28 14.48 16.69 1.87
N LEU A 29 13.59 17.08 2.79
CA LEU A 29 12.80 16.13 3.58
C LEU A 29 11.80 15.35 2.70
N ASP A 30 11.25 15.97 1.67
CA ASP A 30 10.36 15.31 0.72
C ASP A 30 11.09 14.25 -0.12
N LEU A 31 12.32 14.56 -0.55
CA LEU A 31 13.22 13.62 -1.23
C LEU A 31 13.66 12.48 -0.32
N ALA A 32 14.01 12.78 0.92
CA ALA A 32 14.38 11.77 1.92
C ALA A 32 13.25 10.76 2.20
N ARG A 33 11.98 11.17 2.04
CA ARG A 33 10.85 10.23 2.09
C ARG A 33 10.79 9.32 0.87
N GLN A 34 11.10 9.84 -0.33
CA GLN A 34 11.16 9.01 -1.54
C GLN A 34 12.26 7.95 -1.47
N VAL A 35 13.40 8.25 -0.80
CA VAL A 35 14.46 7.27 -0.50
C VAL A 35 13.89 6.02 0.21
N LYS A 36 12.93 6.19 1.12
CA LYS A 36 12.29 5.09 1.88
C LYS A 36 11.26 4.30 1.08
N GLN A 37 10.68 4.90 0.05
CA GLN A 37 9.64 4.28 -0.78
C GLN A 37 10.22 3.61 -2.03
N ALA A 38 11.37 4.10 -2.52
CA ALA A 38 12.01 3.61 -3.73
C ALA A 38 12.78 2.30 -3.50
N GLN A 39 12.51 1.29 -4.33
CA GLN A 39 13.26 0.02 -4.30
C GLN A 39 14.58 0.08 -5.10
N SER A 40 14.65 0.85 -6.20
CA SER A 40 15.79 0.85 -7.13
C SER A 40 16.46 2.22 -7.35
N THR A 41 15.82 3.33 -7.00
CA THR A 41 16.33 4.71 -7.24
C THR A 41 16.66 5.47 -5.96
N SER A 42 16.82 4.75 -4.85
CA SER A 42 17.03 5.33 -3.52
C SER A 42 18.25 6.27 -3.44
N GLU A 43 19.33 5.92 -4.14
CA GLU A 43 20.56 6.73 -4.20
C GLU A 43 20.38 8.06 -4.94
N LEU A 44 19.60 8.08 -6.04
CA LEU A 44 19.32 9.31 -6.80
C LEU A 44 18.47 10.29 -5.98
N TRP A 45 17.48 9.78 -5.23
CA TRP A 45 16.68 10.62 -4.33
C TRP A 45 17.50 11.18 -3.18
N LEU A 46 18.45 10.39 -2.66
CA LEU A 46 19.39 10.84 -1.64
C LEU A 46 20.28 11.97 -2.17
N LEU A 47 20.88 11.76 -3.34
CA LEU A 47 21.74 12.74 -3.99
C LEU A 47 20.98 14.04 -4.28
N GLY A 48 19.78 13.93 -4.86
CA GLY A 48 18.91 15.09 -5.09
C GLY A 48 18.57 15.84 -3.81
N GLY A 49 18.26 15.11 -2.74
CA GLY A 49 17.97 15.68 -1.42
C GLY A 49 19.18 16.42 -0.83
N ALA A 50 20.38 15.84 -0.96
CA ALA A 50 21.62 16.43 -0.49
C ALA A 50 21.97 17.71 -1.25
N ILE A 51 21.84 17.71 -2.58
CA ILE A 51 22.06 18.89 -3.42
C ILE A 51 21.05 19.99 -3.09
N ALA A 52 19.77 19.65 -2.95
CA ALA A 52 18.73 20.62 -2.59
C ALA A 52 18.98 21.24 -1.21
N MET A 53 19.30 20.42 -0.20
CA MET A 53 19.60 20.87 1.15
C MET A 53 20.86 21.73 1.20
N GLY A 54 21.97 21.24 0.63
CA GLY A 54 23.25 21.96 0.61
C GLY A 54 23.15 23.29 -0.13
N THR A 55 22.47 23.33 -1.28
CA THR A 55 22.21 24.56 -2.02
C THR A 55 21.34 25.53 -1.21
N GLY A 56 20.34 25.02 -0.48
CA GLY A 56 19.51 25.84 0.41
C GLY A 56 20.27 26.46 1.58
N ILE A 57 21.05 25.65 2.31
CA ILE A 57 21.93 26.11 3.39
C ILE A 57 22.89 27.19 2.86
N TRP A 58 23.50 26.91 1.71
CA TRP A 58 24.45 27.81 1.06
C TRP A 58 23.82 29.12 0.62
N SER A 59 22.73 29.07 -0.15
CA SER A 59 22.05 30.29 -0.61
C SER A 59 21.50 31.10 0.54
N MET A 60 20.92 30.47 1.57
CA MET A 60 20.47 31.19 2.77
C MET A 60 21.63 31.99 3.37
N HIS A 61 22.78 31.35 3.59
CA HIS A 61 23.95 31.98 4.22
C HIS A 61 24.41 33.22 3.45
N PHE A 62 24.64 33.11 2.14
CA PHE A 62 25.14 34.23 1.34
C PHE A 62 24.09 35.34 1.20
N ILE A 63 22.81 35.01 1.01
CA ILE A 63 21.73 36.02 1.00
C ILE A 63 21.65 36.73 2.36
N ALA A 64 21.84 36.01 3.46
CA ALA A 64 21.82 36.58 4.81
C ALA A 64 23.05 37.46 5.11
N ILE A 65 24.24 37.13 4.57
CA ILE A 65 25.40 38.03 4.58
C ILE A 65 25.08 39.31 3.82
N LEU A 66 24.52 39.20 2.61
CA LEU A 66 24.13 40.36 1.78
C LEU A 66 22.97 41.16 2.40
N ALA A 67 22.22 40.56 3.34
CA ALA A 67 21.22 41.26 4.13
C ALA A 67 21.84 42.21 5.15
N LEU A 68 23.05 41.92 5.64
CA LEU A 68 23.78 42.80 6.56
C LEU A 68 24.46 43.93 5.77
N ARG A 69 23.95 45.16 5.92
CA ARG A 69 24.55 46.34 5.30
C ARG A 69 25.73 46.82 6.14
N LEU A 70 26.93 46.51 5.67
CA LEU A 70 28.18 47.05 6.20
C LEU A 70 28.70 48.17 5.28
N PRO A 71 29.36 49.21 5.82
CA PRO A 71 30.04 50.24 5.05
C PRO A 71 31.40 49.74 4.52
N LEU A 72 31.42 48.52 3.97
CA LEU A 72 32.62 47.84 3.48
C LEU A 72 32.31 47.16 2.15
N THR A 73 33.29 47.12 1.26
CA THR A 73 33.21 46.34 0.01
C THR A 73 33.43 44.87 0.32
N ILE A 74 32.42 44.05 0.06
CA ILE A 74 32.47 42.60 0.28
C ILE A 74 32.73 41.92 -1.06
N HIS A 75 33.86 41.21 -1.14
CA HIS A 75 34.17 40.29 -2.23
C HIS A 75 34.14 38.86 -1.70
N PHE A 76 33.89 37.92 -2.60
CA PHE A 76 33.87 36.49 -2.26
C PHE A 76 34.99 35.78 -2.98
N ASN A 77 35.78 35.00 -2.25
CA ASN A 77 36.74 34.08 -2.84
C ASN A 77 35.97 32.91 -3.49
N THR A 78 36.07 32.77 -4.80
CA THR A 78 35.32 31.75 -5.57
C THR A 78 35.60 30.33 -5.10
N TRP A 79 36.86 30.02 -4.76
CA TRP A 79 37.26 28.68 -4.35
C TRP A 79 36.69 28.31 -2.98
N MET A 80 36.85 29.18 -1.99
CA MET A 80 36.26 28.97 -0.65
C MET A 80 34.74 28.96 -0.69
N THR A 81 34.14 29.78 -1.55
CA THR A 81 32.68 29.78 -1.76
C THR A 81 32.21 28.43 -2.31
N LEU A 82 32.91 27.87 -3.31
CA LEU A 82 32.58 26.56 -3.86
C LEU A 82 32.80 25.44 -2.84
N LEU A 83 33.91 25.48 -2.09
CA LEU A 83 34.18 24.52 -1.01
C LEU A 83 33.07 24.53 0.05
N SER A 84 32.60 25.72 0.47
CA SER A 84 31.51 25.83 1.44
C SER A 84 30.20 25.16 0.93
N TRP A 85 29.95 25.20 -0.38
CA TRP A 85 28.82 24.51 -1.00
C TRP A 85 29.02 22.99 -1.05
N ILE A 86 30.20 22.53 -1.48
CA ILE A 86 30.53 21.09 -1.53
C ILE A 86 30.41 20.47 -0.13
N ASP A 87 30.98 21.13 0.88
CA ASP A 87 30.91 20.69 2.28
C ASP A 87 29.45 20.56 2.75
N ALA A 88 28.61 21.54 2.42
CA ALA A 88 27.19 21.53 2.76
C ALA A 88 26.45 20.36 2.11
N VAL A 89 26.74 20.06 0.83
CA VAL A 89 26.13 18.95 0.09
C VAL A 89 26.56 17.60 0.67
N ILE A 90 27.85 17.38 0.88
CA ILE A 90 28.39 16.11 1.43
C ILE A 90 27.81 15.85 2.82
N ALA A 91 27.85 16.85 3.69
CA ALA A 91 27.37 16.67 5.05
C ALA A 91 25.84 16.49 5.11
N SER A 92 25.09 17.17 4.22
CA SER A 92 23.65 16.91 4.04
C SER A 92 23.38 15.49 3.54
N ALA A 93 24.20 14.95 2.62
CA ALA A 93 24.06 13.58 2.14
C ALA A 93 24.20 12.57 3.28
N ILE A 94 25.20 12.74 4.15
CA ILE A 94 25.43 11.86 5.31
C ILE A 94 24.23 11.94 6.27
N ALA A 95 23.77 13.15 6.60
CA ALA A 95 22.64 13.33 7.52
C ALA A 95 21.33 12.75 6.97
N LEU A 96 21.04 12.95 5.68
CA LEU A 96 19.86 12.37 5.03
C LEU A 96 19.96 10.85 4.89
N TRP A 97 21.17 10.32 4.66
CA TRP A 97 21.40 8.88 4.60
C TRP A 97 21.12 8.23 5.94
N LEU A 98 21.61 8.81 7.04
CA LEU A 98 21.30 8.36 8.40
C LEU A 98 19.79 8.41 8.71
N LEU A 99 19.08 9.43 8.23
CA LEU A 99 17.62 9.56 8.38
C LEU A 99 16.82 8.54 7.53
N GLY A 100 17.37 8.17 6.37
CA GLY A 100 16.80 7.21 5.43
C GLY A 100 16.80 5.77 5.95
N GLN A 101 17.73 5.43 6.84
CA GLN A 101 17.83 4.09 7.41
C GLN A 101 16.59 3.71 8.23
N SER A 102 16.12 2.47 8.05
CA SER A 102 14.98 1.90 8.78
C SER A 102 15.40 0.64 9.56
N PRO A 103 16.18 0.79 10.65
CA PRO A 103 16.67 -0.34 11.41
C PRO A 103 15.53 -1.07 12.14
N THR A 104 15.57 -2.41 12.14
CA THR A 104 14.58 -3.27 12.82
C THR A 104 14.57 -3.09 14.33
N ARG A 105 15.70 -2.67 14.93
CA ARG A 105 15.84 -2.44 16.37
C ARG A 105 15.64 -0.96 16.71
N GLN A 106 14.71 -0.67 17.62
CA GLN A 106 14.33 0.69 18.01
C GLN A 106 15.50 1.52 18.58
N TRP A 107 16.40 0.92 19.38
CA TRP A 107 17.55 1.65 19.96
C TRP A 107 18.55 2.12 18.89
N LEU A 108 18.73 1.33 17.83
CA LEU A 108 19.59 1.70 16.71
C LEU A 108 18.97 2.85 15.91
N GLY A 109 17.62 2.89 15.83
CA GLY A 109 16.87 4.01 15.26
C GLY A 109 17.10 5.32 16.01
N TYR A 110 17.02 5.32 17.35
CA TYR A 110 17.33 6.51 18.16
C TYR A 110 18.79 6.95 18.01
N GLY A 111 19.73 6.00 17.96
CA GLY A 111 21.16 6.29 17.73
C GLY A 111 21.42 6.95 16.36
N MET A 112 20.78 6.46 15.30
CA MET A 112 20.88 7.05 13.96
C MET A 112 20.25 8.43 13.86
N GLN A 113 19.13 8.68 14.57
CA GLN A 113 18.51 10.01 14.65
C GLN A 113 19.42 11.00 15.38
N LEU A 114 20.01 10.58 16.50
CA LEU A 114 20.97 11.40 17.24
C LEU A 114 22.20 11.69 16.37
N GLY A 115 22.78 10.68 15.73
CA GLY A 115 23.90 10.82 14.83
C GLY A 115 23.60 11.75 13.64
N GLY A 116 22.42 11.60 13.02
CA GLY A 116 21.98 12.44 11.91
C GLY A 116 21.75 13.90 12.33
N GLY A 117 21.14 14.15 13.50
CA GLY A 117 20.90 15.48 14.03
C GLY A 117 22.19 16.22 14.39
N VAL A 118 23.12 15.52 15.05
CA VAL A 118 24.45 16.06 15.38
C VAL A 118 25.25 16.33 14.10
N CYS A 119 25.27 15.38 13.16
CA CYS A 119 25.94 15.55 11.88
C CYS A 119 25.39 16.74 11.09
N MET A 120 24.06 16.92 11.03
CA MET A 120 23.43 18.08 10.39
C MET A 120 23.76 19.40 11.09
N GLY A 121 23.75 19.43 12.43
CA GLY A 121 24.13 20.64 13.18
C GLY A 121 25.59 21.05 12.93
N ILE A 122 26.50 20.06 12.91
CA ILE A 122 27.91 20.27 12.54
C ILE A 122 28.01 20.76 11.09
N ALA A 123 27.24 20.17 10.16
CA ALA A 123 27.22 20.59 8.76
C ALA A 123 26.86 22.07 8.60
N ILE A 124 25.79 22.52 9.25
CA ILE A 124 25.32 23.91 9.20
C ILE A 124 26.39 24.85 9.78
N ALA A 125 26.96 24.50 10.94
CA ALA A 125 28.01 25.30 11.56
C ALA A 125 29.28 25.36 10.71
N TRP A 126 29.73 24.21 10.19
CA TRP A 126 30.92 24.10 9.35
C TRP A 126 30.76 24.95 8.09
N MET A 127 29.65 24.78 7.37
CA MET A 127 29.31 25.57 6.20
C MET A 127 29.28 27.08 6.52
N HIS A 128 28.73 27.46 7.68
CA HIS A 128 28.70 28.87 8.08
C HIS A 128 30.11 29.45 8.20
N TYR A 129 31.02 28.79 8.93
CA TYR A 129 32.36 29.33 9.14
C TYR A 129 33.25 29.22 7.89
N THR A 130 33.09 28.19 7.06
CA THR A 130 33.78 28.14 5.75
C THR A 130 33.25 29.20 4.80
N GLY A 131 31.95 29.52 4.84
CA GLY A 131 31.35 30.65 4.13
C GLY A 131 31.88 32.01 4.61
N MET A 132 32.02 32.20 5.93
CA MET A 132 32.65 33.41 6.49
C MET A 132 34.12 33.53 6.10
N ALA A 133 34.86 32.42 6.02
CA ALA A 133 36.24 32.41 5.53
C ALA A 133 36.37 32.81 4.05
N ALA A 134 35.30 32.66 3.25
CA ALA A 134 35.29 33.09 1.85
C ALA A 134 35.23 34.61 1.68
N LEU A 135 34.93 35.36 2.75
CA LEU A 135 34.82 36.81 2.72
C LEU A 135 36.18 37.48 2.56
N HIS A 136 36.31 38.30 1.52
CA HIS A 136 37.39 39.27 1.34
C HIS A 136 36.83 40.68 1.51
N LEU A 137 37.13 41.30 2.65
CA LEU A 137 36.70 42.64 3.00
C LEU A 137 37.80 43.35 3.82
N PRO A 138 37.87 44.69 3.82
CA PRO A 138 38.92 45.45 4.51
C PRO A 138 38.70 45.55 6.04
N ALA A 139 38.35 44.43 6.67
CA ALA A 139 38.22 44.27 8.11
C ALA A 139 38.62 42.84 8.51
N THR A 140 39.15 42.69 9.72
CA THR A 140 39.42 41.39 10.33
C THR A 140 38.18 40.91 11.08
N LEU A 141 37.89 39.61 10.95
CA LEU A 141 36.79 38.95 11.66
C LEU A 141 37.34 38.36 12.96
N THR A 142 36.85 38.84 14.10
CA THR A 142 37.13 38.24 15.41
C THR A 142 35.86 37.61 15.98
N TYR A 143 36.02 36.52 16.74
CA TYR A 143 34.90 35.70 17.21
C TYR A 143 34.89 35.59 18.73
N ASP A 144 33.73 35.80 19.34
CA ASP A 144 33.51 35.44 20.75
C ASP A 144 33.33 33.92 20.87
N GLY A 145 34.36 33.25 21.39
CA GLY A 145 34.38 31.80 21.51
C GLY A 145 33.23 31.21 22.34
N GLN A 146 32.65 31.94 23.30
CA GLN A 146 31.50 31.44 24.07
C GLN A 146 30.23 31.48 23.23
N ARG A 147 29.99 32.57 22.51
CA ARG A 147 28.81 32.73 21.64
C ARG A 147 28.87 31.79 20.44
N VAL A 148 30.06 31.55 19.88
CA VAL A 148 30.29 30.54 18.83
C VAL A 148 29.93 29.14 19.33
N LYS A 149 30.41 28.75 20.52
CA LYS A 149 30.07 27.44 21.10
C LYS A 149 28.56 27.31 21.33
N LEU A 150 27.91 28.38 21.79
CA LEU A 150 26.46 28.42 21.97
C LEU A 150 25.70 28.29 20.64
N SER A 151 26.12 28.98 19.57
CA SER A 151 25.46 28.89 18.26
C SER A 151 25.57 27.49 17.67
N ILE A 152 26.73 26.83 17.81
CA ILE A 152 26.94 25.44 17.39
C ILE A 152 26.04 24.49 18.19
N ALA A 153 25.93 24.67 19.51
CA ALA A 153 25.05 23.85 20.34
C ALA A 153 23.57 24.02 19.94
N ILE A 154 23.13 25.26 19.68
CA ILE A 154 21.78 25.53 19.17
C ILE A 154 21.56 24.85 17.82
N ALA A 155 22.54 24.89 16.91
CA ALA A 155 22.47 24.23 15.61
C ALA A 155 22.24 22.72 15.74
N MET A 156 22.99 22.05 16.62
CA MET A 156 22.85 20.61 16.88
C MET A 156 21.49 20.26 17.46
N VAL A 157 21.03 20.99 18.48
CA VAL A 157 19.74 20.72 19.14
C VAL A 157 18.58 20.98 18.19
N ALA A 158 18.57 22.13 17.49
CA ALA A 158 17.51 22.49 16.57
C ALA A 158 17.44 21.53 15.37
N SER A 159 18.60 21.12 14.83
CA SER A 159 18.67 20.10 13.77
C SER A 159 18.16 18.75 14.25
N LEU A 160 18.53 18.32 15.47
CA LEU A 160 18.01 17.08 16.05
C LEU A 160 16.50 17.12 16.18
N VAL A 161 15.93 18.20 16.72
CA VAL A 161 14.47 18.36 16.84
C VAL A 161 13.80 18.30 15.46
N ALA A 162 14.37 18.97 14.46
CA ALA A 162 13.87 18.94 13.10
C ALA A 162 13.88 17.53 12.50
N LEU A 163 14.98 16.77 12.65
CA LEU A 163 15.06 15.39 12.15
C LEU A 163 14.15 14.43 12.90
N VAL A 164 14.01 14.59 14.22
CA VAL A 164 13.07 13.80 15.02
C VAL A 164 11.65 14.03 14.50
N LEU A 165 11.26 15.28 14.29
CA LEU A 165 9.95 15.60 13.73
C LEU A 165 9.80 15.01 12.31
N ALA A 166 10.84 15.10 11.48
CA ALA A 166 10.85 14.51 10.15
C ALA A 166 10.65 12.99 10.16
N SER A 167 11.25 12.30 11.14
CA SER A 167 11.17 10.85 11.26
C SER A 167 9.78 10.34 11.67
N ARG A 168 8.96 11.20 12.30
CA ARG A 168 7.59 10.89 12.72
C ARG A 168 6.56 11.08 11.61
N LEU A 169 7.00 11.51 10.43
CA LEU A 169 6.13 11.73 9.30
C LEU A 169 5.62 10.38 8.76
N PRO A 170 4.29 10.20 8.58
CA PRO A 170 3.75 8.97 8.01
C PRO A 170 4.36 8.71 6.64
N THR A 171 4.83 7.48 6.42
CA THR A 171 5.41 7.03 5.15
C THR A 171 4.40 7.04 3.99
N GLN A 172 3.09 7.13 4.27
CA GLN A 172 2.02 7.03 3.28
C GLN A 172 0.94 8.10 3.47
N SER A 173 1.29 9.35 3.83
CA SER A 173 0.28 10.43 3.81
C SER A 173 0.00 10.87 2.37
N GLN A 174 -1.17 10.51 1.84
CA GLN A 174 -1.67 11.05 0.58
C GLN A 174 -2.25 12.46 0.81
N GLY A 175 -1.43 13.50 0.67
CA GLY A 175 -1.89 14.89 0.71
C GLY A 175 -1.04 15.86 1.54
N PHE A 176 -1.59 17.04 1.81
CA PHE A 176 -0.96 18.11 2.59
C PHE A 176 -0.66 17.63 4.02
N SER A 177 0.62 17.48 4.35
CA SER A 177 1.07 17.06 5.67
C SER A 177 1.52 18.27 6.47
N TRP A 178 0.68 18.74 7.40
CA TRP A 178 1.05 19.86 8.31
C TRP A 178 2.36 19.58 9.06
N HIS A 179 2.58 18.34 9.48
CA HIS A 179 3.80 17.92 10.16
C HIS A 179 5.05 18.10 9.29
N GLN A 180 4.95 17.99 7.96
CA GLN A 180 6.07 18.20 7.04
C GLN A 180 6.48 19.67 7.01
N TRP A 181 5.50 20.56 6.91
CA TRP A 181 5.73 22.00 6.98
C TRP A 181 6.33 22.39 8.32
N LEU A 182 5.81 21.84 9.43
CA LEU A 182 6.38 22.08 10.76
C LEU A 182 7.85 21.63 10.81
N SER A 183 8.18 20.44 10.30
CA SER A 183 9.56 19.95 10.25
C SER A 183 10.48 20.83 9.40
N ALA A 184 9.98 21.30 8.25
CA ALA A 184 10.73 22.18 7.36
C ALA A 184 10.95 23.57 7.95
N ILE A 185 9.96 24.13 8.65
CA ILE A 185 10.06 25.41 9.35
C ILE A 185 11.07 25.32 10.51
N VAL A 186 11.01 24.25 11.31
CA VAL A 186 11.97 24.03 12.39
C VAL A 186 13.39 23.87 11.83
N MET A 187 13.55 23.12 10.74
CA MET A 187 14.84 22.97 10.07
C MET A 187 15.34 24.30 9.48
N GLY A 188 14.50 25.03 8.75
CA GLY A 188 14.83 26.35 8.21
C GLY A 188 15.22 27.33 9.32
N GLY A 189 14.48 27.31 10.44
CA GLY A 189 14.81 28.05 11.65
C GLY A 189 16.13 27.63 12.28
N ALA A 190 16.50 26.34 12.26
CA ALA A 190 17.81 25.87 12.72
C ALA A 190 18.94 26.45 11.85
N ILE A 191 18.78 26.41 10.52
CA ILE A 191 19.77 26.93 9.57
C ILE A 191 19.92 28.45 9.74
N SER A 192 18.81 29.20 9.64
CA SER A 192 18.80 30.66 9.76
C SER A 192 19.21 31.13 11.15
N GLY A 193 18.71 30.48 12.20
CA GLY A 193 19.06 30.78 13.58
C GLY A 193 20.56 30.61 13.85
N THR A 194 21.18 29.55 13.30
CA THR A 194 22.64 29.35 13.41
C THR A 194 23.42 30.46 12.71
N HIS A 195 22.96 30.93 11.54
CA HIS A 195 23.59 32.05 10.85
C HIS A 195 23.51 33.33 11.66
N TYR A 196 22.31 33.77 12.07
CA TYR A 196 22.15 35.05 12.77
C TYR A 196 22.75 35.05 14.18
N SER A 197 22.72 33.91 14.88
CA SER A 197 23.41 33.79 16.18
C SER A 197 24.93 33.83 16.04
N SER A 198 25.50 33.18 15.01
CA SER A 198 26.94 33.24 14.72
C SER A 198 27.38 34.63 14.25
N MET A 199 26.54 35.35 13.50
CA MET A 199 26.78 36.76 13.16
C MET A 199 26.81 37.65 14.40
N GLY A 200 25.94 37.40 15.39
CA GLY A 200 25.97 38.08 16.70
C GLY A 200 27.17 37.71 17.59
N ALA A 201 27.95 36.69 17.19
CA ALA A 201 29.22 36.31 17.81
C ALA A 201 30.45 36.87 17.08
N THR A 202 30.25 37.54 15.94
CA THR A 202 31.32 38.01 15.06
C THR A 202 31.46 39.52 15.17
N HIS A 203 32.69 39.99 15.40
CA HIS A 203 33.04 41.40 15.42
C HIS A 203 33.86 41.75 14.17
N PHE A 204 33.50 42.88 13.53
CA PHE A 204 34.18 43.38 12.34
C PHE A 204 35.11 44.54 12.74
N VAL A 205 36.42 44.29 12.72
CA VAL A 205 37.43 45.28 13.10
C VAL A 205 38.09 45.83 11.84
N ALA A 206 37.87 47.12 11.53
CA ALA A 206 38.39 47.73 10.29
C ALA A 206 39.92 47.72 10.24
N THR A 207 40.51 47.24 9.14
CA THR A 207 41.98 47.17 8.97
C THR A 207 42.59 48.52 8.58
N SER A 208 41.78 49.43 8.02
CA SER A 208 42.19 50.77 7.62
C SER A 208 41.08 51.79 7.95
N PRO A 209 41.41 53.04 8.36
CA PRO A 209 40.41 54.07 8.67
C PRO A 209 39.66 54.61 7.44
N THR A 210 39.98 54.13 6.24
CA THR A 210 39.23 54.41 5.02
C THR A 210 37.90 53.65 5.07
N VAL A 211 36.95 54.17 5.85
CA VAL A 211 35.53 53.85 5.71
C VAL A 211 35.14 54.32 4.32
N VAL A 212 35.17 53.40 3.35
CA VAL A 212 34.62 53.67 2.02
C VAL A 212 33.11 53.71 2.24
N SER A 213 32.54 54.92 2.37
CA SER A 213 31.09 55.08 2.37
C SER A 213 30.53 54.30 1.17
N PRO A 214 29.61 53.33 1.38
CA PRO A 214 29.08 52.48 0.30
C PRO A 214 28.12 53.26 -0.63
N THR A 215 28.29 54.57 -0.73
CA THR A 215 27.45 55.52 -1.49
C THR A 215 27.69 55.49 -2.99
N SER A 216 28.61 54.67 -3.51
CA SER A 216 28.73 54.45 -4.95
C SER A 216 27.50 53.66 -5.45
N PRO A 217 26.60 54.24 -6.26
CA PRO A 217 25.38 53.57 -6.72
C PRO A 217 25.66 52.23 -7.40
N THR A 218 26.81 52.12 -8.07
CA THR A 218 27.29 50.92 -8.77
C THR A 218 27.55 49.73 -7.85
N MET A 219 28.00 49.94 -6.61
CA MET A 219 28.26 48.84 -5.65
C MET A 219 26.98 48.29 -5.04
N MET A 220 26.06 49.16 -4.63
CA MET A 220 24.76 48.72 -4.10
C MET A 220 23.96 47.92 -5.14
N LEU A 221 24.06 48.31 -6.41
CA LEU A 221 23.52 47.56 -7.54
C LEU A 221 24.16 46.15 -7.64
N ASN A 222 25.48 46.01 -7.54
CA ASN A 222 26.16 44.72 -7.67
C ASN A 222 25.74 43.72 -6.57
N THR A 223 25.73 44.15 -5.30
CA THR A 223 25.27 43.32 -4.17
C THR A 223 23.81 42.89 -4.32
N PHE A 224 22.93 43.78 -4.77
CA PHE A 224 21.52 43.46 -5.01
C PHE A 224 21.34 42.45 -6.13
N TRP A 225 22.04 42.62 -7.25
CA TRP A 225 21.99 41.68 -8.38
C TRP A 225 22.50 40.30 -7.98
N LEU A 226 23.60 40.22 -7.22
CA LEU A 226 24.14 38.96 -6.72
C LEU A 226 23.15 38.24 -5.79
N ALA A 227 22.55 38.95 -4.82
CA ALA A 227 21.54 38.37 -3.94
C ALA A 227 20.33 37.85 -4.74
N THR A 228 19.88 38.63 -5.72
CA THR A 228 18.71 38.31 -6.54
C THR A 228 18.99 37.13 -7.48
N THR A 229 20.18 37.04 -8.10
CA THR A 229 20.54 35.92 -8.98
C THR A 229 20.67 34.62 -8.20
N ILE A 230 21.34 34.63 -7.03
CA ILE A 230 21.42 33.47 -6.14
C ILE A 230 20.00 33.05 -5.71
N ALA A 231 19.16 33.99 -5.28
CA ALA A 231 17.79 33.69 -4.86
C ALA A 231 16.94 33.10 -5.99
N MET A 232 16.95 33.71 -7.18
CA MET A 232 16.19 33.22 -8.33
C MET A 232 16.68 31.85 -8.81
N ALA A 233 17.99 31.64 -8.90
CA ALA A 233 18.56 30.36 -9.31
C ALA A 233 18.17 29.25 -8.33
N THR A 234 18.31 29.50 -7.02
CA THR A 234 17.97 28.51 -5.99
C THR A 234 16.48 28.24 -5.93
N LEU A 235 15.62 29.26 -5.98
CA LEU A 235 14.18 29.06 -6.04
C LEU A 235 13.75 28.30 -7.30
N CYS A 236 14.39 28.57 -8.44
CA CYS A 236 14.14 27.84 -9.68
C CYS A 236 14.51 26.35 -9.52
N ILE A 237 15.72 26.04 -9.03
CA ILE A 237 16.18 24.67 -8.78
C ILE A 237 15.24 23.94 -7.82
N LEU A 238 14.89 24.57 -6.69
CA LEU A 238 14.00 23.97 -5.70
C LEU A 238 12.59 23.76 -6.24
N SER A 239 12.06 24.72 -7.02
CA SER A 239 10.74 24.62 -7.64
C SER A 239 10.68 23.52 -8.70
N LEU A 240 11.68 23.44 -9.58
CA LEU A 240 11.81 22.37 -10.56
C LEU A 240 11.91 21.00 -9.89
N THR A 241 12.65 20.92 -8.78
CA THR A 241 12.77 19.69 -7.99
C THR A 241 11.41 19.29 -7.40
N LEU A 242 10.67 20.21 -6.79
CA LEU A 242 9.33 19.95 -6.26
C LEU A 242 8.33 19.56 -7.36
N LEU A 243 8.40 20.19 -8.53
CA LEU A 243 7.59 19.82 -9.70
C LEU A 243 7.93 18.41 -10.18
N ALA A 244 9.22 18.05 -10.27
CA ALA A 244 9.66 16.72 -10.64
C ALA A 244 9.17 15.66 -9.64
N ILE A 245 9.24 15.94 -8.33
CA ILE A 245 8.69 15.06 -7.28
C ILE A 245 7.17 14.92 -7.44
N GLY A 246 6.46 16.03 -7.66
CA GLY A 246 5.01 16.03 -7.87
C GLY A 246 4.58 15.24 -9.09
N PHE A 247 5.33 15.37 -10.20
CA PHE A 247 5.11 14.61 -11.43
C PHE A 247 5.39 13.11 -11.22
N ASN A 248 6.53 12.77 -10.60
CA ASN A 248 6.87 11.39 -10.27
C ASN A 248 5.78 10.72 -9.41
N ARG A 249 5.28 11.42 -8.38
CA ARG A 249 4.16 10.94 -7.55
C ARG A 249 2.90 10.67 -8.35
N ARG A 250 2.53 11.56 -9.27
CA ARG A 250 1.36 11.37 -10.13
C ARG A 250 1.52 10.15 -11.03
N LEU A 251 2.69 9.96 -11.61
CA LEU A 251 3.00 8.78 -12.44
C LEU A 251 2.93 7.49 -11.62
N THR A 252 3.54 7.44 -10.42
CA THR A 252 3.48 6.26 -9.56
C THR A 252 2.03 5.93 -9.15
N ILE A 253 1.22 6.95 -8.83
CA ILE A 253 -0.20 6.75 -8.52
C ILE A 253 -0.95 6.21 -9.74
N GLN A 254 -0.70 6.75 -10.94
CA GLN A 254 -1.33 6.26 -12.18
C GLN A 254 -0.95 4.81 -12.47
N GLN A 255 0.33 4.46 -12.37
CA GLN A 255 0.81 3.09 -12.55
C GLN A 255 0.16 2.13 -11.54
N SER A 256 0.05 2.53 -10.27
CA SER A 256 -0.61 1.70 -9.25
C SER A 256 -2.11 1.48 -9.53
N ARG A 257 -2.80 2.51 -10.06
CA ARG A 257 -4.22 2.40 -10.47
C ARG A 257 -4.38 1.46 -11.66
N GLU A 258 -3.50 1.58 -12.66
CA GLU A 258 -3.52 0.69 -13.82
C GLU A 258 -3.25 -0.77 -13.42
N GLN A 259 -2.30 -0.99 -12.50
CA GLN A 259 -2.03 -2.33 -11.95
C GLN A 259 -3.25 -2.89 -11.23
N THR A 260 -3.90 -2.08 -10.38
CA THR A 260 -5.11 -2.49 -9.64
C THR A 260 -6.25 -2.85 -10.59
N LEU A 261 -6.46 -2.05 -11.65
CA LEU A 261 -7.47 -2.35 -12.67
C LEU A 261 -7.16 -3.66 -13.42
N LYS A 262 -5.89 -3.89 -13.78
CA LYS A 262 -5.46 -5.14 -14.42
C LYS A 262 -5.69 -6.35 -13.51
N ASP A 263 -5.38 -6.21 -12.22
CA ASP A 263 -5.58 -7.25 -11.22
C ASP A 263 -7.07 -7.54 -11.00
N ASP A 264 -7.93 -6.51 -10.93
CA ASP A 264 -9.38 -6.66 -10.80
C ASP A 264 -9.99 -7.35 -12.02
N VAL A 265 -9.59 -6.97 -13.24
CA VAL A 265 -10.03 -7.63 -14.48
C VAL A 265 -9.57 -9.09 -14.52
N ALA A 266 -8.32 -9.38 -14.13
CA ALA A 266 -7.80 -10.74 -14.06
C ALA A 266 -8.56 -11.58 -13.02
N ARG A 267 -8.87 -10.98 -11.86
CA ARG A 267 -9.65 -11.63 -10.80
C ARG A 267 -11.06 -11.95 -11.25
N PHE A 268 -11.74 -11.01 -11.91
CA PHE A 268 -13.05 -11.24 -12.50
C PHE A 268 -13.02 -12.37 -13.56
N ARG A 269 -12.04 -12.33 -14.47
CA ARG A 269 -11.87 -13.39 -15.48
C ARG A 269 -11.63 -14.76 -14.85
N ASN A 270 -10.86 -14.84 -13.78
CA ASN A 270 -10.62 -16.09 -13.06
C ASN A 270 -11.88 -16.60 -12.35
N LEU A 271 -12.64 -15.73 -11.68
CA LEU A 271 -13.91 -16.11 -11.06
C LEU A 271 -14.90 -16.67 -12.09
N VAL A 272 -15.01 -16.03 -13.27
CA VAL A 272 -15.88 -16.51 -14.36
C VAL A 272 -15.40 -17.85 -14.94
N ARG A 273 -14.09 -18.11 -14.95
CA ARG A 273 -13.54 -19.40 -15.36
C ARG A 273 -13.71 -20.51 -14.31
N GLU A 274 -13.66 -20.16 -13.03
CA GLU A 274 -13.81 -21.11 -11.92
C GLU A 274 -15.27 -21.46 -11.63
N MET A 275 -16.22 -20.57 -11.95
CA MET A 275 -17.63 -20.91 -11.97
C MET A 275 -17.86 -21.99 -13.05
N ARG A 276 -18.42 -23.15 -12.67
CA ARG A 276 -18.89 -24.19 -13.60
C ARG A 276 -20.18 -23.77 -14.32
N VAL A 277 -20.22 -22.52 -14.78
CA VAL A 277 -21.35 -21.88 -15.44
C VAL A 277 -20.84 -21.30 -16.76
N GLY A 278 -21.35 -21.80 -17.89
CA GLY A 278 -21.18 -21.16 -19.18
C GLY A 278 -21.91 -19.82 -19.18
N VAL A 279 -21.28 -18.75 -19.66
CA VAL A 279 -21.88 -17.42 -19.76
C VAL A 279 -21.80 -16.94 -21.22
N LEU A 280 -22.92 -16.45 -21.75
CA LEU A 280 -23.04 -15.82 -23.06
C LEU A 280 -23.75 -14.46 -22.91
N LEU A 281 -23.22 -13.46 -23.59
CA LEU A 281 -23.87 -12.18 -23.78
C LEU A 281 -24.31 -12.09 -25.25
N LEU A 282 -25.60 -11.91 -25.50
CA LEU A 282 -26.16 -11.85 -26.84
C LEU A 282 -26.65 -10.43 -27.21
N SER A 283 -26.57 -10.09 -28.49
CA SER A 283 -27.22 -8.89 -29.04
C SER A 283 -28.75 -9.06 -29.07
N PRO A 284 -29.53 -7.98 -29.30
CA PRO A 284 -30.97 -8.08 -29.51
C PRO A 284 -31.36 -9.05 -30.64
N GLU A 285 -30.49 -9.22 -31.64
CA GLU A 285 -30.62 -10.15 -32.77
C GLU A 285 -30.11 -11.57 -32.43
N THR A 286 -29.78 -11.85 -31.17
CA THR A 286 -29.28 -13.13 -30.64
C THR A 286 -27.90 -13.57 -31.17
N SER A 287 -27.11 -12.64 -31.70
CA SER A 287 -25.70 -12.91 -32.04
C SER A 287 -24.81 -12.86 -30.79
N VAL A 288 -23.70 -13.61 -30.76
CA VAL A 288 -22.84 -13.72 -29.58
C VAL A 288 -21.87 -12.53 -29.50
N LEU A 289 -21.97 -11.73 -28.43
CA LEU A 289 -21.10 -10.59 -28.14
C LEU A 289 -19.93 -10.95 -27.22
N VAL A 290 -20.21 -11.66 -26.13
CA VAL A 290 -19.22 -12.11 -25.13
C VAL A 290 -19.52 -13.56 -24.76
N ASN A 291 -18.48 -14.36 -24.55
CA ASN A 291 -18.61 -15.75 -24.12
C ASN A 291 -17.48 -16.11 -23.14
N ASN A 292 -17.70 -17.13 -22.33
CA ASN A 292 -16.60 -17.88 -21.69
C ASN A 292 -16.42 -19.24 -22.40
N GLN A 293 -15.23 -19.83 -22.24
CA GLN A 293 -14.90 -21.11 -22.90
C GLN A 293 -15.90 -22.22 -22.53
N LEU A 294 -16.35 -22.26 -21.29
CA LEU A 294 -17.28 -23.27 -20.82
C LEU A 294 -18.63 -23.21 -21.55
N ALA A 295 -19.13 -22.03 -21.94
CA ALA A 295 -20.36 -21.93 -22.73
C ALA A 295 -20.21 -22.55 -24.13
N ILE A 296 -19.05 -22.33 -24.77
CA ILE A 296 -18.73 -22.94 -26.07
C ILE A 296 -18.70 -24.46 -25.93
N ASP A 297 -18.04 -24.96 -24.89
CA ASP A 297 -17.88 -26.40 -24.65
C ASP A 297 -19.22 -27.08 -24.25
N LEU A 298 -20.05 -26.41 -23.44
CA LEU A 298 -21.35 -26.94 -23.01
C LEU A 298 -22.39 -26.97 -24.13
N LEU A 299 -22.43 -25.93 -24.97
CA LEU A 299 -23.40 -25.79 -26.06
C LEU A 299 -22.86 -26.28 -27.42
N ASN A 300 -21.60 -26.72 -27.46
CA ASN A 300 -20.90 -27.16 -28.67
C ASN A 300 -20.96 -26.13 -29.81
N LEU A 301 -20.69 -24.86 -29.48
CA LEU A 301 -20.78 -23.76 -30.44
C LEU A 301 -19.54 -23.67 -31.34
N ASP A 302 -19.74 -23.26 -32.59
CA ASP A 302 -18.64 -22.94 -33.50
C ASP A 302 -18.30 -21.44 -33.42
N PRO A 303 -17.08 -21.06 -32.98
CA PRO A 303 -16.65 -19.67 -32.95
C PRO A 303 -16.74 -18.92 -34.29
N ALA A 304 -16.67 -19.64 -35.42
CA ALA A 304 -16.77 -19.03 -36.75
C ALA A 304 -18.19 -18.51 -37.08
N LEU A 305 -19.20 -18.92 -36.30
CA LEU A 305 -20.60 -18.59 -36.56
C LEU A 305 -21.19 -17.60 -35.56
N PHE A 306 -20.40 -17.01 -34.66
CA PHE A 306 -20.90 -16.08 -33.61
C PHE A 306 -21.65 -14.85 -34.13
N HIS A 307 -21.44 -14.47 -35.39
CA HIS A 307 -22.15 -13.38 -36.07
C HIS A 307 -23.59 -13.75 -36.45
N GLN A 308 -23.91 -15.05 -36.46
CA GLN A 308 -25.24 -15.57 -36.75
C GLN A 308 -26.06 -15.73 -35.46
N PRO A 309 -27.40 -15.72 -35.55
CA PRO A 309 -28.28 -16.03 -34.43
C PRO A 309 -27.90 -17.35 -33.75
N ILE A 310 -27.83 -17.38 -32.42
CA ILE A 310 -27.34 -18.56 -31.70
C ILE A 310 -28.16 -19.84 -31.97
N LEU A 311 -29.45 -19.69 -32.28
CA LEU A 311 -30.35 -20.81 -32.58
C LEU A 311 -30.06 -21.49 -33.92
N SER A 312 -29.31 -20.86 -34.83
CA SER A 312 -28.86 -21.53 -36.05
C SER A 312 -27.70 -22.51 -35.80
N GLN A 313 -27.06 -22.42 -34.64
CA GLN A 313 -25.84 -23.17 -34.31
C GLN A 313 -26.09 -24.36 -33.38
N ILE A 314 -27.17 -24.34 -32.59
CA ILE A 314 -27.43 -25.39 -31.59
C ILE A 314 -28.49 -26.36 -32.12
N SER A 315 -28.11 -27.63 -32.28
CA SER A 315 -29.02 -28.69 -32.72
C SER A 315 -29.77 -29.33 -31.56
N GLN A 316 -31.10 -29.36 -31.68
CA GLN A 316 -32.09 -30.09 -30.87
C GLN A 316 -31.95 -29.99 -29.34
N PHE A 317 -32.52 -28.92 -28.78
CA PHE A 317 -32.90 -28.92 -27.37
C PHE A 317 -34.11 -29.83 -27.14
N CYS A 318 -34.09 -30.57 -26.04
CA CYS A 318 -35.27 -31.29 -25.55
C CYS A 318 -35.72 -30.73 -24.19
N SER A 319 -37.02 -30.85 -23.93
CA SER A 319 -37.63 -30.48 -22.65
C SER A 319 -37.26 -31.48 -21.56
N GLU A 320 -37.59 -31.18 -20.30
CA GLU A 320 -37.39 -32.12 -19.19
C GLU A 320 -38.14 -33.46 -19.40
N ALA A 321 -39.23 -33.44 -20.17
CA ALA A 321 -39.99 -34.62 -20.58
C ALA A 321 -39.34 -35.41 -21.74
N GLY A 322 -38.25 -34.91 -22.32
CA GLY A 322 -37.55 -35.52 -23.46
C GLY A 322 -38.14 -35.17 -24.83
N GLU A 323 -39.11 -34.27 -24.90
CA GLU A 323 -39.70 -33.83 -26.18
C GLU A 323 -38.85 -32.73 -26.84
N PRO A 324 -38.65 -32.74 -28.17
CA PRO A 324 -37.93 -31.70 -28.88
C PRO A 324 -38.65 -30.35 -28.76
N ILE A 325 -37.89 -29.29 -28.49
CA ILE A 325 -38.43 -27.93 -28.33
C ILE A 325 -38.40 -27.22 -29.68
N ALA A 326 -39.54 -26.65 -30.10
CA ALA A 326 -39.62 -25.84 -31.30
C ALA A 326 -38.75 -24.57 -31.15
N PRO A 327 -38.15 -24.04 -32.25
CA PRO A 327 -37.28 -22.86 -32.17
C PRO A 327 -37.94 -21.64 -31.51
N GLU A 328 -39.25 -21.48 -31.70
CA GLU A 328 -40.09 -20.41 -31.13
C GLU A 328 -40.38 -20.59 -29.62
N ASP A 329 -40.31 -21.82 -29.12
CA ASP A 329 -40.43 -22.14 -27.69
C ASP A 329 -39.09 -22.22 -26.96
N CYS A 330 -37.99 -21.97 -27.67
CA CYS A 330 -36.68 -21.90 -27.07
C CYS A 330 -36.66 -20.79 -26.02
N PRO A 331 -36.12 -21.02 -24.81
CA PRO A 331 -36.20 -20.03 -23.74
C PRO A 331 -35.56 -18.68 -24.07
N VAL A 332 -34.59 -18.62 -25.01
CA VAL A 332 -34.06 -17.33 -25.52
C VAL A 332 -35.15 -16.53 -26.23
N GLN A 333 -35.93 -17.16 -27.12
CA GLN A 333 -37.03 -16.50 -27.82
C GLN A 333 -38.16 -16.12 -26.87
N GLN A 334 -38.46 -16.97 -25.89
CA GLN A 334 -39.49 -16.67 -24.89
C GLN A 334 -39.09 -15.48 -24.02
N ALA A 335 -37.84 -15.39 -23.58
CA ALA A 335 -37.34 -14.24 -22.81
C ALA A 335 -37.41 -12.93 -23.62
N ILE A 336 -37.10 -12.98 -24.92
CA ILE A 336 -37.21 -11.84 -25.83
C ILE A 336 -38.68 -11.41 -26.01
N ALA A 337 -39.57 -12.37 -26.29
CA ALA A 337 -40.99 -12.13 -26.53
C ALA A 337 -41.69 -11.58 -25.28
N GLN A 338 -41.38 -12.13 -24.11
CA GLN A 338 -42.00 -11.75 -22.83
C GLN A 338 -41.30 -10.58 -22.13
N ARG A 339 -40.06 -10.25 -22.54
CA ARG A 339 -39.19 -9.26 -21.88
C ARG A 339 -39.02 -9.50 -20.38
N GLN A 340 -38.98 -10.77 -19.99
CA GLN A 340 -38.83 -11.20 -18.61
C GLN A 340 -37.75 -12.29 -18.51
N PRO A 341 -37.10 -12.44 -17.34
CA PRO A 341 -36.16 -13.53 -17.13
C PRO A 341 -36.84 -14.89 -17.26
N VAL A 342 -36.17 -15.82 -17.96
CA VAL A 342 -36.64 -17.20 -18.14
C VAL A 342 -35.64 -18.15 -17.53
N HIS A 343 -36.12 -18.99 -16.60
CA HIS A 343 -35.37 -20.04 -15.94
C HIS A 343 -35.93 -21.40 -16.35
N ARG A 344 -35.13 -22.26 -16.99
CA ARG A 344 -35.59 -23.57 -17.47
C ARG A 344 -34.47 -24.61 -17.52
N VAL A 345 -34.84 -25.87 -17.25
CA VAL A 345 -33.97 -27.03 -17.49
C VAL A 345 -34.16 -27.51 -18.92
N LEU A 346 -33.07 -27.65 -19.66
CA LEU A 346 -33.05 -28.15 -21.03
C LEU A 346 -32.14 -29.38 -21.12
N GLY A 347 -32.51 -30.35 -21.94
CA GLY A 347 -31.62 -31.40 -22.38
C GLY A 347 -30.95 -31.02 -23.70
N ILE A 348 -29.67 -31.34 -23.85
CA ILE A 348 -28.97 -31.34 -25.13
C ILE A 348 -28.65 -32.79 -25.47
N ASP A 349 -29.06 -33.21 -26.67
CA ASP A 349 -28.68 -34.50 -27.24
C ASP A 349 -27.34 -34.35 -27.96
N ASP A 350 -26.37 -35.19 -27.60
CA ASP A 350 -25.04 -35.22 -28.22
C ASP A 350 -25.00 -36.11 -29.49
N GLY A 351 -26.14 -36.66 -29.92
CA GLY A 351 -26.25 -37.55 -31.06
C GLY A 351 -25.81 -38.99 -30.76
N THR A 352 -25.39 -39.28 -29.52
CA THR A 352 -24.99 -40.62 -29.06
C THR A 352 -26.02 -41.27 -28.13
N GLY A 353 -27.13 -40.58 -27.85
CA GLY A 353 -28.22 -41.04 -26.98
C GLY A 353 -28.01 -40.74 -25.49
N THR A 354 -26.96 -39.97 -25.14
CA THR A 354 -26.74 -39.44 -23.80
C THR A 354 -27.18 -37.98 -23.70
N HIS A 355 -28.14 -37.70 -22.83
CA HIS A 355 -28.62 -36.33 -22.61
C HIS A 355 -27.78 -35.61 -21.56
N ARG A 356 -27.21 -34.46 -21.94
CA ARG A 356 -26.69 -33.48 -20.97
C ARG A 356 -27.82 -32.56 -20.53
N TRP A 357 -28.04 -32.48 -19.22
CA TRP A 357 -29.06 -31.59 -18.64
C TRP A 357 -28.41 -30.27 -18.23
N LEU A 358 -28.87 -29.17 -18.83
CA LEU A 358 -28.41 -27.83 -18.53
C LEU A 358 -29.50 -27.05 -17.81
N LEU A 359 -29.12 -26.41 -16.71
CA LEU A 359 -29.90 -25.32 -16.12
C LEU A 359 -29.58 -24.05 -16.91
N VAL A 360 -30.60 -23.48 -17.53
CA VAL A 360 -30.47 -22.30 -18.39
C VAL A 360 -31.23 -21.13 -17.78
N ASP A 361 -30.50 -20.06 -17.54
CA ASP A 361 -31.01 -18.79 -17.03
C ASP A 361 -30.77 -17.71 -18.09
N ILE A 362 -31.86 -17.06 -18.51
CA ILE A 362 -31.83 -16.05 -19.57
C ILE A 362 -32.47 -14.78 -19.04
N ASP A 363 -31.68 -13.71 -18.98
CA ASP A 363 -32.09 -12.44 -18.42
C ASP A 363 -31.90 -11.30 -19.45
N PRO A 364 -32.99 -10.79 -20.06
CA PRO A 364 -32.91 -9.67 -20.98
C PRO A 364 -32.72 -8.35 -20.23
N GLN A 365 -31.63 -7.63 -20.51
CA GLN A 365 -31.39 -6.30 -19.95
C GLN A 365 -32.10 -5.25 -20.79
N LEU A 366 -32.94 -4.45 -20.13
CA LEU A 366 -33.78 -3.44 -20.77
C LEU A 366 -33.22 -2.04 -20.55
N THR A 367 -33.25 -1.22 -21.60
CA THR A 367 -33.03 0.22 -21.53
C THR A 367 -34.16 0.93 -20.76
N ASP A 368 -33.94 2.18 -20.34
CA ASP A 368 -34.98 3.03 -19.71
C ASP A 368 -36.27 3.19 -20.54
N ARG A 369 -36.19 2.94 -21.85
CA ARG A 369 -37.31 2.98 -22.80
C ARG A 369 -38.00 1.63 -23.00
N GLY A 370 -37.58 0.60 -22.27
CA GLY A 370 -38.15 -0.75 -22.31
C GLY A 370 -37.74 -1.59 -23.53
N ALA A 371 -36.73 -1.16 -24.29
CA ALA A 371 -36.13 -1.95 -25.37
C ALA A 371 -34.97 -2.81 -24.84
N ILE A 372 -34.78 -4.02 -25.38
CA ILE A 372 -33.68 -4.91 -25.00
C ILE A 372 -32.35 -4.31 -25.47
N GLU A 373 -31.42 -4.10 -24.55
CA GLU A 373 -30.06 -3.62 -24.83
C GLU A 373 -29.13 -4.81 -25.13
N PHE A 374 -29.19 -5.85 -24.31
CA PHE A 374 -28.46 -7.11 -24.48
C PHE A 374 -29.11 -8.22 -23.64
N ILE A 375 -28.77 -9.48 -23.90
CA ILE A 375 -29.34 -10.64 -23.21
C ILE A 375 -28.22 -11.42 -22.54
N VAL A 376 -28.34 -11.68 -21.23
CA VAL A 376 -27.38 -12.50 -20.47
C VAL A 376 -27.93 -13.93 -20.40
N CYS A 377 -27.18 -14.90 -20.90
CA CYS A 377 -27.52 -16.31 -20.83
C CYS A 377 -26.47 -17.05 -19.98
N THR A 378 -26.92 -17.83 -19.02
CA THR A 378 -26.05 -18.71 -18.23
C THR A 378 -26.48 -20.16 -18.30
N PHE A 379 -25.50 -21.07 -18.34
CA PHE A 379 -25.68 -22.50 -18.58
C PHE A 379 -24.89 -23.29 -17.53
N SER A 380 -25.57 -24.07 -16.70
CA SER A 380 -24.90 -24.93 -15.71
C SER A 380 -25.22 -26.39 -16.00
N ASP A 381 -24.20 -27.24 -16.07
CA ASP A 381 -24.41 -28.68 -16.20
C ASP A 381 -24.96 -29.26 -14.89
N ILE A 382 -26.22 -29.70 -14.93
CA ILE A 382 -26.91 -30.34 -13.82
C ILE A 382 -27.10 -31.85 -14.03
N THR A 383 -26.47 -32.44 -15.05
CA THR A 383 -26.53 -33.90 -15.32
C THR A 383 -26.18 -34.71 -14.07
N PRO A 384 -25.11 -34.41 -13.31
CA PRO A 384 -24.77 -35.14 -12.10
C PRO A 384 -25.85 -35.01 -11.01
N GLN A 385 -26.40 -33.81 -10.79
CA GLN A 385 -27.46 -33.59 -9.80
C GLN A 385 -28.78 -34.25 -10.20
N ASN A 386 -29.11 -34.25 -11.49
CA ASN A 386 -30.35 -34.84 -12.01
C ASN A 386 -30.30 -36.38 -11.91
N GLU A 387 -29.17 -37.00 -12.24
CA GLU A 387 -28.96 -38.44 -12.04
C GLU A 387 -29.05 -38.84 -10.58
N GLN A 388 -28.47 -38.05 -9.67
CA GLN A 388 -28.54 -38.30 -8.23
C GLN A 388 -29.96 -38.15 -7.67
N SER A 389 -30.72 -37.16 -8.16
CA SER A 389 -32.13 -36.95 -7.81
C SER A 389 -33.01 -38.11 -8.31
N ARG A 390 -32.81 -38.54 -9.56
CA ARG A 390 -33.51 -39.71 -10.14
C ARG A 390 -33.17 -41.01 -9.42
N ARG A 391 -31.90 -41.24 -9.07
CA ARG A 391 -31.48 -42.40 -8.25
C ARG A 391 -32.13 -42.37 -6.87
N SER A 392 -32.20 -41.21 -6.23
CA SER A 392 -32.85 -41.05 -4.93
C SER A 392 -34.38 -41.27 -5.00
N ALA A 393 -35.02 -40.83 -6.09
CA ALA A 393 -36.44 -41.05 -6.34
C ALA A 393 -36.75 -42.53 -6.62
N ALA A 394 -35.91 -43.22 -7.41
CA ALA A 394 -36.04 -44.65 -7.69
C ALA A 394 -35.87 -45.53 -6.44
N VAL A 395 -34.96 -45.16 -5.53
CA VAL A 395 -34.82 -45.84 -4.23
C VAL A 395 -36.05 -45.62 -3.35
N LYS A 396 -36.68 -44.44 -3.39
CA LYS A 396 -37.93 -44.16 -2.64
C LYS A 396 -39.16 -44.87 -3.23
N SER A 397 -39.24 -45.04 -4.55
CA SER A 397 -40.36 -45.72 -5.21
C SER A 397 -40.27 -47.25 -5.19
N GLY A 398 -39.10 -47.82 -4.87
CA GLY A 398 -38.85 -49.26 -4.81
C GLY A 398 -39.06 -49.94 -3.44
N LEU A 399 -39.59 -49.25 -2.42
CA LEU A 399 -39.85 -49.83 -1.09
C LEU A 399 -41.30 -50.35 -0.98
N PRO A 400 -41.54 -51.68 -1.08
CA PRO A 400 -42.80 -52.24 -0.59
C PRO A 400 -42.81 -52.16 0.94
N TRP A 401 -43.90 -51.62 1.49
CA TRP A 401 -44.22 -51.57 2.92
C TRP A 401 -44.45 -52.98 3.48
N ARG A 402 -43.41 -53.82 3.56
CA ARG A 402 -43.50 -55.09 4.29
C ARG A 402 -42.96 -54.89 5.71
N TRP A 403 -43.92 -54.66 6.60
CA TRP A 403 -43.82 -54.79 8.05
C TRP A 403 -42.74 -55.80 8.49
N MET A 404 -41.67 -55.29 9.10
CA MET A 404 -40.76 -56.08 9.92
C MET A 404 -41.45 -56.41 11.25
N GLY A 405 -41.64 -57.70 11.49
CA GLY A 405 -41.24 -58.34 12.74
C GLY A 405 -41.97 -57.94 14.03
N ARG A 406 -43.00 -58.74 14.36
CA ARG A 406 -43.39 -59.20 15.70
C ARG A 406 -42.60 -58.61 16.89
N ALA A 407 -43.31 -57.86 17.72
CA ALA A 407 -43.02 -57.74 19.15
C ALA A 407 -43.57 -58.98 19.89
N THR A 408 -42.67 -59.88 20.27
CA THR A 408 -42.80 -60.95 21.29
C THR A 408 -41.35 -61.42 21.48
N GLU A 409 -40.65 -61.25 22.60
CA GLU A 409 -41.03 -61.53 23.98
C GLU A 409 -40.33 -60.55 24.95
N CYS A 410 -41.09 -60.15 25.97
CA CYS A 410 -40.61 -59.54 27.18
C CYS A 410 -40.37 -60.67 28.20
N GLY A 411 -39.27 -60.62 28.96
CA GLY A 411 -39.29 -61.14 30.32
C GLY A 411 -38.33 -62.27 30.71
N THR A 412 -37.47 -61.91 31.67
CA THR A 412 -37.01 -62.71 32.81
C THR A 412 -35.88 -63.74 32.62
N GLY A 413 -34.74 -63.44 33.24
CA GLY A 413 -33.59 -64.35 33.38
C GLY A 413 -32.58 -63.78 34.38
N ILE A 414 -32.86 -64.01 35.66
CA ILE A 414 -32.17 -63.54 36.87
C ILE A 414 -30.66 -63.84 36.86
N SER A 415 -29.86 -62.88 37.37
CA SER A 415 -28.47 -63.10 37.74
C SER A 415 -28.36 -64.12 38.88
N LYS A 416 -27.54 -65.15 38.74
CA LYS A 416 -26.86 -65.80 39.87
C LYS A 416 -25.55 -66.41 39.41
N GLN A 417 -24.49 -66.03 40.12
CA GLN A 417 -23.11 -66.54 40.09
C GLN A 417 -22.20 -65.99 38.99
N GLY A 418 -21.19 -65.26 39.46
CA GLY A 418 -20.23 -64.55 38.65
C GLY A 418 -19.06 -65.40 38.15
N ARG A 419 -18.34 -64.78 37.21
CA ARG A 419 -17.14 -65.20 36.47
C ARG A 419 -17.42 -66.06 35.23
N CYS A 420 -17.23 -65.42 34.07
CA CYS A 420 -16.66 -66.10 32.92
C CYS A 420 -15.39 -65.37 32.49
N THR A 421 -14.31 -66.10 32.69
CA THR A 421 -12.90 -65.94 32.35
C THR A 421 -12.65 -65.72 30.86
N CYS A 422 -11.73 -64.81 30.54
CA CYS A 422 -11.01 -64.79 29.27
C CYS A 422 -9.72 -65.62 29.41
N LEU A 423 -9.41 -66.51 28.46
CA LEU A 423 -8.03 -66.81 28.04
C LEU A 423 -7.97 -67.54 26.67
N PRO A 424 -6.86 -67.41 25.91
CA PRO A 424 -6.76 -67.56 24.44
C PRO A 424 -5.97 -68.81 23.99
N VAL A 425 -5.74 -69.01 22.68
CA VAL A 425 -4.42 -69.32 22.03
C VAL A 425 -4.52 -69.63 20.52
N GLY A 426 -3.57 -69.07 19.76
CA GLY A 426 -2.96 -69.61 18.50
C GLY A 426 -3.13 -68.72 17.24
N GLY A 427 -2.14 -68.13 16.57
CA GLY A 427 -0.68 -68.07 16.70
C GLY A 427 0.02 -68.01 15.32
N ARG A 428 0.67 -66.88 14.95
CA ARG A 428 2.04 -66.80 14.37
C ARG A 428 2.55 -65.34 14.16
N CYS A 429 3.81 -65.14 14.59
CA CYS A 429 4.72 -63.98 14.54
C CYS A 429 5.10 -63.55 13.10
N TRP A 430 5.59 -62.32 12.82
CA TRP A 430 6.96 -61.83 13.07
C TRP A 430 7.07 -60.30 13.32
N ARG A 431 8.12 -59.94 14.09
CA ARG A 431 8.59 -58.62 14.62
C ARG A 431 8.93 -57.60 13.48
N THR A 432 8.95 -56.26 13.66
CA THR A 432 9.76 -55.46 14.62
C THR A 432 9.30 -53.99 14.79
N ARG A 433 9.47 -53.50 16.03
CA ARG A 433 9.78 -52.12 16.51
C ARG A 433 8.83 -50.92 16.27
N ARG A 434 8.08 -50.64 17.35
CA ARG A 434 7.83 -49.35 18.04
C ARG A 434 8.14 -48.05 17.27
N LEU A 435 7.09 -47.25 17.05
CA LEU A 435 7.02 -45.88 17.56
C LEU A 435 5.55 -45.47 17.78
N LYS A 436 5.28 -44.88 18.94
CA LYS A 436 3.96 -44.39 19.36
C LYS A 436 3.57 -43.15 18.54
N SER A 437 2.47 -43.22 17.82
CA SER A 437 1.66 -42.05 17.43
C SER A 437 0.20 -42.36 17.74
N GLN A 438 -0.36 -41.66 18.74
CA GLN A 438 -1.81 -41.54 18.89
C GLN A 438 -2.25 -40.37 18.01
N ILE A 439 -2.73 -40.68 16.81
CA ILE A 439 -3.64 -39.82 16.05
C ILE A 439 -5.01 -40.49 16.14
N THR A 440 -5.92 -39.80 16.80
CA THR A 440 -7.34 -40.10 16.87
C THR A 440 -7.94 -39.83 15.49
N CYS A 441 -8.48 -40.85 14.83
CA CYS A 441 -9.21 -40.71 13.57
C CYS A 441 -10.67 -41.12 13.79
N SER A 442 -11.54 -40.13 13.69
CA SER A 442 -12.74 -40.14 12.84
C SER A 442 -13.83 -41.19 13.08
N ARG A 443 -14.94 -40.70 13.65
CA ARG A 443 -16.27 -41.31 13.55
C ARG A 443 -17.01 -40.65 12.38
N PHE A 444 -17.35 -41.47 11.38
CA PHE A 444 -18.55 -41.35 10.52
C PHE A 444 -19.84 -41.31 11.41
N LEU A 445 -21.03 -40.84 11.03
CA LEU A 445 -21.77 -40.86 9.76
C LEU A 445 -23.03 -39.93 9.90
N VAL A 446 -23.28 -39.07 8.91
CA VAL A 446 -24.57 -38.77 8.20
C VAL A 446 -25.77 -38.02 8.83
N LEU A 447 -26.31 -37.15 7.95
CA LEU A 447 -27.47 -36.25 7.94
C LEU A 447 -28.87 -36.90 8.03
N SER A 448 -29.86 -36.15 8.52
CA SER A 448 -31.19 -35.99 7.86
C SER A 448 -31.96 -34.76 8.38
N THR A 449 -32.79 -34.21 7.49
CA THR A 449 -33.32 -32.83 7.38
C THR A 449 -34.71 -32.59 8.04
N PRO A 450 -35.17 -31.32 8.13
CA PRO A 450 -36.42 -30.91 8.82
C PRO A 450 -37.59 -30.60 7.86
N THR A 451 -38.84 -30.60 8.33
CA THR A 451 -39.94 -29.70 7.84
C THR A 451 -41.22 -29.74 8.72
N ILE A 452 -41.56 -28.55 9.25
CA ILE A 452 -42.86 -27.83 9.34
C ILE A 452 -44.14 -28.54 9.86
N GLY A 453 -44.79 -27.92 10.86
CA GLY A 453 -46.22 -28.09 11.16
C GLY A 453 -46.65 -27.47 12.49
N SER A 454 -47.48 -26.43 12.44
CA SER A 454 -47.91 -25.51 13.50
C SER A 454 -48.91 -26.03 14.54
N ALA A 455 -49.01 -25.28 15.65
CA ALA A 455 -50.13 -25.12 16.60
C ALA A 455 -50.18 -26.06 17.83
N TYR A 456 -49.75 -25.56 18.99
CA TYR A 456 -50.66 -25.02 20.01
C TYR A 456 -49.89 -24.39 21.19
N GLN A 457 -50.39 -23.26 21.64
CA GLN A 457 -49.99 -22.53 22.85
C GLN A 457 -50.18 -23.40 24.11
N ARG A 458 -49.31 -23.27 25.13
CA ARG A 458 -49.55 -22.54 26.41
C ARG A 458 -48.62 -23.03 27.54
N CYS A 459 -48.30 -22.06 28.42
CA CYS A 459 -47.86 -22.22 29.81
C CYS A 459 -46.39 -22.62 30.06
N CYS A 460 -45.51 -21.64 30.26
CA CYS A 460 -45.17 -21.15 31.61
C CYS A 460 -44.03 -20.10 31.58
N LYS A 461 -44.11 -19.18 32.55
CA LYS A 461 -43.33 -17.96 32.75
C LYS A 461 -41.84 -18.18 33.15
N PRO A 462 -41.01 -17.11 33.12
CA PRO A 462 -39.56 -17.16 33.30
C PRO A 462 -39.14 -16.96 34.76
N THR A 463 -37.98 -17.51 35.14
CA THR A 463 -37.26 -17.09 36.35
C THR A 463 -35.74 -17.04 36.16
N SER A 464 -35.20 -15.96 36.73
CA SER A 464 -33.82 -15.68 37.14
C SER A 464 -32.76 -15.40 36.06
N VAL A 465 -32.57 -14.09 35.87
CA VAL A 465 -31.32 -13.41 35.53
C VAL A 465 -30.21 -13.81 36.51
N ALA A 466 -29.07 -14.27 35.98
CA ALA A 466 -27.81 -14.35 36.72
C ALA A 466 -26.70 -13.64 35.93
N ARG A 467 -26.04 -12.75 36.68
CA ARG A 467 -25.06 -11.74 36.29
C ARG A 467 -23.73 -12.42 35.91
N CYS A 468 -23.17 -12.13 34.74
CA CYS A 468 -21.83 -12.60 34.37
C CYS A 468 -20.84 -11.42 34.42
N SER A 469 -19.94 -11.47 35.41
CA SER A 469 -18.85 -10.52 35.63
C SER A 469 -17.68 -10.80 34.70
N THR A 470 -17.10 -9.72 34.22
CA THR A 470 -15.89 -9.60 33.41
C THR A 470 -14.64 -10.18 34.10
N THR A 471 -13.83 -10.96 33.37
CA THR A 471 -12.40 -11.09 33.68
C THR A 471 -11.58 -11.26 32.40
N LYS A 472 -10.59 -10.37 32.27
CA LYS A 472 -9.59 -10.25 31.21
C LYS A 472 -8.73 -11.52 31.10
N TRP A 473 -8.36 -11.90 29.88
CA TRP A 473 -7.20 -12.76 29.61
C TRP A 473 -6.23 -12.06 28.65
N SER A 474 -4.99 -11.93 29.12
CA SER A 474 -3.80 -11.47 28.40
C SER A 474 -3.23 -12.61 27.57
N ILE A 475 -2.87 -12.34 26.31
CA ILE A 475 -2.16 -13.26 25.42
C ILE A 475 -0.66 -12.95 25.46
N ALA A 476 0.13 -13.92 25.91
CA ALA A 476 1.57 -13.98 25.72
C ALA A 476 1.86 -14.89 24.51
N SER A 477 2.55 -14.37 23.50
CA SER A 477 3.01 -15.13 22.33
C SER A 477 4.53 -15.24 22.33
N ALA A 478 5.04 -16.46 22.42
CA ALA A 478 6.43 -16.81 22.18
C ALA A 478 6.50 -18.04 21.27
N SER A 479 7.12 -17.91 20.09
CA SER A 479 7.78 -19.02 19.38
C SER A 479 8.61 -18.52 18.20
N LYS A 480 9.93 -18.77 18.27
CA LYS A 480 10.84 -18.89 17.11
C LYS A 480 10.59 -20.23 16.39
N PRO A 481 11.10 -20.38 15.15
CA PRO A 481 12.01 -21.50 14.88
C PRO A 481 13.24 -21.11 14.05
N GLY A 482 14.30 -21.92 14.14
CA GLY A 482 15.60 -21.72 13.49
C GLY A 482 15.95 -22.76 12.42
N ASN A 483 16.82 -22.32 11.51
CA ASN A 483 17.70 -22.95 10.52
C ASN A 483 17.86 -24.49 10.46
N MET A 484 17.83 -25.01 9.22
CA MET A 484 18.92 -25.77 8.60
C MET A 484 18.82 -25.69 7.06
N ALA A 485 19.88 -25.24 6.38
CA ALA A 485 20.06 -25.41 4.94
C ALA A 485 21.55 -25.68 4.67
N GLY A 486 21.82 -26.83 4.05
CA GLY A 486 23.15 -27.35 3.73
C GLY A 486 23.70 -26.85 2.40
N SER A 487 25.03 -26.81 2.34
CA SER A 487 25.87 -26.44 1.21
C SER A 487 25.91 -27.51 0.12
N TYR A 488 25.90 -27.11 -1.14
CA TYR A 488 26.52 -27.85 -2.25
C TYR A 488 27.35 -26.88 -3.11
N ARG A 489 28.65 -27.15 -3.18
CA ARG A 489 29.60 -26.69 -4.20
C ARG A 489 29.60 -27.73 -5.33
N ALA A 490 29.67 -27.29 -6.57
CA ALA A 490 30.16 -28.07 -7.70
C ALA A 490 31.29 -27.26 -8.35
N GLY A 491 32.34 -27.98 -8.76
CA GLY A 491 33.54 -27.44 -9.41
C GLY A 491 33.39 -27.19 -10.90
#